data_AF-A0A497QN60-F1
#
_entry.id   AF-A0A497QN60-F1
#
_cell.length_a   1.000
_cell.length_b   1.000
_cell.length_c   1.000
_cell.angle_alpha   90.00
_cell.angle_beta   90.00
_cell.angle_gamma   90.00
#
_symmetry.space_group_name_H-M   'P 1'
#
loop_
_entity.id
_entity.type
_entity.pdbx_description
1 polymer ?
#
loop_
_entity_poly.entity_id
_entity_poly.type
_entity_poly.pdbx_seq_one_letter_code
_entity_poly.pdbx_strand_id
1 'polypeptide(L)'
;MDTFILLSIIVIIFIISVVIYTVVSKNNKLMVLYNNLKLSNHTLKMDTDIVNELNSILTIQTEELSKDITILQSKLNKTVHQKKSSEVRLGKIGENLAPFMDGWPWDPNHFRFLGSPIDGIQFTEDEVLFVEIKTGKSRLSKYQTKCKKLVEEGKVRFVTFRIGEDGTSIK
;
A
#
# COMPACT_ATOMS: atom_id res chain seq x y z
N MET A 1 83.81 -32.90 -58.45
CA MET A 1 82.49 -32.30 -58.16
C MET A 1 82.77 -31.02 -57.40
N ASP A 2 82.39 -29.88 -57.96
CA ASP A 2 82.84 -28.58 -57.46
C ASP A 2 82.24 -28.29 -56.08
N THR A 3 83.08 -27.94 -55.13
CA THR A 3 82.69 -27.64 -53.74
C THR A 3 81.60 -26.56 -53.65
N PHE A 4 81.54 -25.66 -54.64
CA PHE A 4 80.48 -24.66 -54.80
C PHE A 4 79.08 -25.25 -55.03
N ILE A 5 78.97 -26.35 -55.77
CA ILE A 5 77.68 -27.02 -56.04
C ILE A 5 77.18 -27.74 -54.78
N LEU A 6 78.09 -28.37 -54.03
CA LEU A 6 77.72 -29.00 -52.76
C LEU A 6 77.25 -27.97 -51.73
N LEU A 7 77.94 -26.83 -51.65
CA LEU A 7 77.57 -25.73 -50.76
C LEU A 7 76.20 -25.14 -51.11
N SER A 8 75.88 -24.97 -52.39
CA SER A 8 74.58 -24.44 -52.81
C SER A 8 73.42 -25.39 -52.47
N ILE A 9 73.61 -26.69 -52.62
CA ILE A 9 72.61 -27.71 -52.23
C ILE A 9 72.35 -27.66 -50.72
N ILE A 10 73.40 -27.58 -49.90
CA ILE A 10 73.27 -27.50 -48.43
C ILE A 10 72.49 -26.24 -48.03
N VAL A 11 72.79 -25.09 -48.64
CA VAL A 11 72.07 -23.83 -48.38
C VAL A 11 70.59 -23.94 -48.74
N ILE A 12 70.26 -24.56 -49.89
CA ILE A 12 68.87 -24.77 -50.30
C ILE A 12 68.13 -25.68 -49.32
N ILE A 13 68.74 -26.80 -48.90
CA ILE A 13 68.15 -27.71 -47.92
C ILE A 13 67.91 -26.99 -46.58
N PHE A 14 68.87 -26.18 -46.13
CA PHE A 14 68.73 -25.39 -44.92
C PHE A 14 67.56 -24.41 -45.00
N ILE A 15 67.43 -23.67 -46.11
CA ILE A 15 66.31 -22.75 -46.35
C ILE A 15 64.98 -23.50 -46.32
N ILE A 16 64.88 -24.64 -47.01
CA ILE A 16 63.67 -25.47 -47.04
C ILE A 16 63.32 -25.96 -45.63
N SER A 17 64.29 -26.43 -44.86
CA SER A 17 64.08 -26.88 -43.48
C SER A 17 63.53 -25.78 -42.58
N VAL A 18 64.07 -24.56 -42.69
CA VAL A 18 63.58 -23.39 -41.95
C VAL A 18 62.15 -23.03 -42.37
N VAL A 19 61.85 -23.04 -43.67
CA VAL A 19 60.50 -22.77 -44.18
C VAL A 19 59.51 -23.80 -43.65
N ILE A 20 59.83 -25.09 -43.74
CA ILE A 20 58.99 -26.18 -43.21
C ILE A 20 58.77 -25.97 -41.70
N TYR A 21 59.83 -25.68 -40.95
CA TYR A 21 59.74 -25.44 -39.51
C TYR A 21 58.80 -24.27 -39.17
N THR A 22 58.92 -23.15 -39.88
CA THR A 22 58.06 -21.98 -39.64
C THR A 22 56.60 -22.25 -39.98
N VAL A 23 56.32 -22.99 -41.07
CA VAL A 23 54.95 -23.36 -41.47
C VAL A 23 54.33 -24.31 -40.45
N VAL A 24 55.05 -25.36 -40.03
CA VAL A 24 54.57 -26.32 -39.02
C VAL A 24 54.31 -25.61 -37.69
N SER A 25 55.22 -24.74 -37.25
CA SER A 25 55.04 -23.97 -36.01
C SER A 25 53.81 -23.06 -36.05
N LYS A 26 53.57 -22.35 -37.16
CA LYS A 26 52.36 -21.53 -37.36
C LYS A 26 51.09 -22.38 -37.33
N ASN A 27 51.08 -23.53 -38.00
CA ASN A 27 49.92 -24.43 -38.04
C ASN A 27 49.59 -24.98 -36.64
N ASN A 28 50.60 -25.34 -35.84
CA ASN A 28 50.39 -25.79 -34.46
C ASN A 28 49.78 -24.68 -33.60
N LYS A 29 50.27 -23.44 -33.71
CA LYS A 29 49.69 -22.28 -33.01
C LYS A 29 48.24 -22.03 -33.42
N LEU A 30 47.93 -22.14 -34.72
CA LEU A 30 46.59 -21.95 -35.26
C LEU A 30 45.62 -23.03 -34.73
N MET A 31 46.05 -24.28 -34.64
CA MET A 31 45.24 -25.37 -34.09
C MET A 31 44.93 -25.19 -32.59
N VAL A 32 45.91 -24.74 -31.80
CA VAL A 32 45.68 -24.42 -30.38
C VAL A 32 44.67 -23.27 -30.24
N LEU A 33 44.80 -22.21 -31.05
CA LEU A 33 43.85 -21.09 -31.07
C LEU A 33 42.43 -21.55 -31.43
N TYR A 34 42.29 -22.40 -32.45
CA TYR A 34 40.99 -22.95 -32.87
C TYR A 34 40.31 -23.74 -31.73
N ASN A 35 41.05 -24.61 -31.04
CA ASN A 35 40.50 -25.40 -29.93
C ASN A 35 40.06 -24.51 -28.76
N ASN A 36 40.86 -23.49 -28.41
CA ASN A 36 40.51 -22.54 -27.36
C ASN A 36 39.25 -21.74 -27.72
N LEU A 37 39.14 -21.28 -28.97
CA LEU A 37 37.94 -20.60 -29.46
C LEU A 37 36.71 -21.51 -29.42
N LYS A 38 36.85 -22.76 -29.86
CA LYS A 38 35.76 -23.74 -29.82
C LYS A 38 35.29 -23.99 -28.38
N LEU A 39 36.22 -24.13 -27.44
CA LEU A 39 35.91 -24.33 -26.02
C LEU A 39 35.21 -23.11 -25.43
N SER A 40 35.74 -21.90 -25.69
CA SER A 40 35.14 -20.65 -25.21
C SER A 40 33.71 -20.43 -25.72
N ASN A 41 33.44 -20.77 -26.98
CA ASN A 41 32.08 -20.66 -27.53
C ASN A 41 31.11 -21.64 -26.88
N HIS A 42 31.56 -22.84 -26.52
CA HIS A 42 30.73 -23.79 -25.79
C HIS A 42 30.37 -23.25 -24.40
N THR A 43 31.33 -22.70 -23.66
CA THR A 43 31.08 -22.07 -22.35
C THR A 43 30.10 -20.91 -22.46
N LEU A 44 30.28 -20.03 -23.45
CA LEU A 44 29.39 -18.88 -23.67
C LEU A 44 27.94 -19.30 -23.93
N LYS A 45 27.73 -20.37 -24.71
CA LYS A 45 26.40 -20.92 -24.97
C LYS A 45 25.77 -21.44 -23.68
N MET A 46 26.54 -22.17 -22.88
CA MET A 46 26.08 -22.72 -21.61
C MET A 46 25.68 -21.61 -20.62
N ASP A 47 26.49 -20.54 -20.52
CA ASP A 47 26.17 -19.38 -19.68
C ASP A 47 24.88 -18.69 -20.14
N THR A 48 24.67 -18.60 -21.46
CA THR A 48 23.44 -18.02 -22.03
C THR A 48 22.21 -18.84 -21.65
N ASP A 49 22.29 -20.17 -21.70
CA ASP A 49 21.19 -21.06 -21.33
C ASP A 49 20.85 -20.94 -19.84
N ILE A 50 21.86 -20.87 -18.96
CA ILE A 50 21.69 -20.67 -17.51
C ILE A 50 20.97 -19.33 -17.23
N VAL A 51 21.41 -18.24 -17.87
CA VAL A 51 20.78 -16.92 -17.67
C VAL A 51 19.31 -16.93 -18.08
N ASN A 52 18.96 -17.62 -19.17
CA ASN A 52 17.57 -17.73 -19.62
C ASN A 52 16.72 -18.51 -18.60
N GLU A 53 17.24 -19.61 -18.05
CA GLU A 53 16.57 -20.38 -17.01
C GLU A 53 16.36 -19.55 -15.74
N LEU A 54 17.40 -18.83 -15.27
CA LEU A 54 17.30 -17.94 -14.12
C LEU A 54 16.25 -16.84 -14.32
N ASN A 55 16.18 -16.24 -15.51
CA ASN A 55 15.18 -15.23 -15.83
C ASN A 55 13.76 -15.80 -15.78
N SER A 56 13.56 -17.05 -16.22
CA SER A 56 12.26 -17.71 -16.10
C SER A 56 11.83 -17.92 -14.65
N ILE A 57 12.75 -18.38 -13.80
CA ILE A 57 12.51 -18.59 -12.36
C ILE A 57 12.20 -17.27 -11.67
N LEU A 58 12.99 -16.23 -11.97
CA LEU A 58 12.77 -14.90 -11.41
C LEU A 58 11.40 -14.36 -11.79
N THR A 59 10.98 -14.54 -13.04
CA THR A 59 9.65 -14.11 -13.51
C THR A 59 8.54 -14.78 -12.68
N ILE A 60 8.59 -16.10 -12.52
CA ILE A 60 7.60 -16.86 -11.73
C ILE A 60 7.56 -16.34 -10.28
N GLN A 61 8.71 -16.15 -9.65
CA GLN A 61 8.79 -15.65 -8.27
C GLN A 61 8.21 -14.24 -8.13
N THR A 62 8.46 -13.35 -9.11
CA THR A 62 7.89 -11.99 -9.09
C THR A 62 6.37 -11.99 -9.25
N GLU A 63 5.82 -12.88 -10.07
CA GLU A 63 4.38 -13.03 -10.24
C GLU A 63 3.70 -13.53 -8.96
N GLU A 64 4.26 -14.56 -8.32
CA GLU A 64 3.77 -15.07 -7.04
C GLU A 64 3.77 -13.99 -5.94
N LEU A 65 4.88 -13.26 -5.81
CA LEU A 65 4.99 -12.19 -4.82
C LEU A 65 3.98 -11.06 -5.10
N SER A 66 3.75 -10.72 -6.37
CA SER A 66 2.76 -9.70 -6.74
C SER A 66 1.32 -10.09 -6.35
N LYS A 67 1.00 -11.38 -6.46
CA LYS A 67 -0.28 -11.94 -6.06
C LYS A 67 -0.46 -11.86 -4.54
N ASP A 68 0.57 -12.21 -3.78
CA ASP A 68 0.54 -12.13 -2.32
C ASP A 68 0.37 -10.70 -1.82
N ILE A 69 1.08 -9.74 -2.42
CA ILE A 69 0.92 -8.31 -2.12
C ILE A 69 -0.53 -7.89 -2.34
N THR A 70 -1.14 -8.28 -3.46
CA THR A 70 -2.53 -7.95 -3.79
C THR A 70 -3.51 -8.53 -2.76
N ILE A 71 -3.31 -9.78 -2.36
CA ILE A 71 -4.13 -10.45 -1.34
C ILE A 71 -4.00 -9.72 0.00
N LEU A 72 -2.78 -9.41 0.43
CA LEU A 72 -2.50 -8.72 1.69
C LEU A 72 -3.10 -7.31 1.70
N GLN A 73 -2.98 -6.56 0.61
CA GLN A 73 -3.62 -5.25 0.45
C GLN A 73 -5.14 -5.35 0.60
N SER A 74 -5.76 -6.35 -0.03
CA SER A 74 -7.22 -6.56 0.08
C SER A 74 -7.65 -6.88 1.52
N LYS A 75 -6.89 -7.71 2.24
CA LYS A 75 -7.15 -8.05 3.65
C LYS A 75 -6.99 -6.83 4.54
N LEU A 76 -5.91 -6.06 4.36
CA LEU A 76 -5.66 -4.84 5.11
C LEU A 76 -6.80 -3.83 4.94
N ASN A 77 -7.21 -3.56 3.70
CA ASN A 77 -8.31 -2.64 3.41
C ASN A 77 -9.62 -3.07 4.08
N LYS A 78 -9.94 -4.37 4.05
CA LYS A 78 -11.11 -4.92 4.76
C LYS A 78 -11.02 -4.69 6.27
N THR A 79 -9.89 -5.02 6.89
CA THR A 79 -9.70 -4.84 8.34
C THR A 79 -9.76 -3.37 8.76
N VAL A 80 -9.11 -2.47 8.01
CA VAL A 80 -9.15 -1.02 8.27
C VAL A 80 -10.58 -0.49 8.16
N HIS A 81 -11.31 -0.89 7.12
CA HIS A 81 -12.70 -0.48 6.95
C HIS A 81 -13.59 -0.99 8.09
N GLN A 82 -13.45 -2.26 8.47
CA GLN A 82 -14.19 -2.85 9.59
C GLN A 82 -13.90 -2.14 10.92
N LYS A 83 -12.63 -1.82 11.19
CA LYS A 83 -12.22 -1.08 12.39
C LYS A 83 -12.87 0.30 12.42
N LYS A 84 -12.72 1.09 11.35
CA LYS A 84 -13.32 2.44 11.25
C LYS A 84 -14.84 2.41 11.40
N SER A 85 -15.49 1.43 10.75
CA SER A 85 -16.93 1.24 10.84
C SER A 85 -17.37 0.88 12.27
N SER A 86 -16.59 0.07 12.98
CA SER A 86 -16.86 -0.30 14.37
C SER A 86 -16.64 0.86 15.33
N GLU A 87 -15.59 1.66 15.16
CA GLU A 87 -15.35 2.88 15.94
C GLU A 87 -16.51 3.88 15.78
N VAL A 88 -17.01 4.09 14.55
CA VAL A 88 -18.18 4.94 14.30
C VAL A 88 -19.44 4.38 14.96
N ARG A 89 -19.68 3.07 14.87
CA ARG A 89 -20.84 2.43 15.54
C ARG A 89 -20.76 2.57 17.06
N LEU A 90 -19.60 2.30 17.64
CA LEU A 90 -19.37 2.42 19.09
C LEU A 90 -19.54 3.86 19.57
N GLY A 91 -19.07 4.86 18.80
CA GLY A 91 -19.33 6.27 19.07
C GLY A 91 -20.83 6.57 19.12
N LYS A 92 -21.60 6.17 18.11
CA LYS A 92 -23.05 6.36 18.08
C LYS A 92 -23.79 5.65 19.22
N ILE A 93 -23.34 4.45 19.60
CA ILE A 93 -23.90 3.72 20.74
C ILE A 93 -23.59 4.47 22.04
N GLY A 94 -22.35 4.94 22.22
CA GLY A 94 -21.96 5.76 23.36
C GLY A 94 -22.78 7.05 23.46
N GLU A 95 -23.06 7.71 22.34
CA GLU A 95 -23.91 8.91 22.30
C GLU A 95 -25.33 8.61 22.80
N ASN A 96 -25.93 7.51 22.35
CA ASN A 96 -27.28 7.13 22.76
C ASN A 96 -27.36 6.59 24.21
N LEU A 97 -26.23 6.11 24.76
CA LEU A 97 -26.17 5.55 26.11
C LEU A 97 -25.62 6.53 27.14
N ALA A 98 -25.15 7.71 26.74
CA ALA A 98 -24.46 8.63 27.63
C ALA A 98 -25.22 8.98 28.92
N PRO A 99 -26.57 9.18 28.90
CA PRO A 99 -27.32 9.39 30.15
C PRO A 99 -27.22 8.24 31.16
N PHE A 100 -26.95 7.02 30.70
CA PHE A 100 -26.88 5.83 31.55
C PHE A 100 -25.45 5.45 31.96
N MET A 101 -24.45 6.28 31.64
CA MET A 101 -23.05 6.04 32.01
C MET A 101 -22.73 6.65 33.38
N ASP A 102 -21.81 6.03 34.12
CA ASP A 102 -21.40 6.44 35.49
C ASP A 102 -20.94 7.92 35.62
N GLY A 103 -20.62 8.58 34.51
CA GLY A 103 -20.19 9.98 34.47
C GLY A 103 -21.29 11.01 34.14
N TRP A 104 -22.55 10.60 33.98
CA TRP A 104 -23.65 11.53 33.70
C TRP A 104 -24.00 12.34 34.96
N PRO A 105 -23.93 13.69 34.94
CA PRO A 105 -24.01 14.49 36.16
C PRO A 105 -25.44 14.77 36.66
N TRP A 106 -26.47 14.34 35.92
CA TRP A 106 -27.88 14.61 36.23
C TRP A 106 -28.68 13.31 36.38
N ASP A 107 -29.95 13.39 36.81
CA ASP A 107 -30.83 12.22 36.83
C ASP A 107 -31.26 11.86 35.38
N PRO A 108 -30.86 10.68 34.87
CA PRO A 108 -31.21 10.26 33.51
C PRO A 108 -32.70 10.04 33.29
N ASN A 109 -33.50 9.83 34.34
CA ASN A 109 -34.96 9.70 34.20
C ASN A 109 -35.61 11.00 33.72
N HIS A 110 -34.93 12.13 33.93
CA HIS A 110 -35.35 13.45 33.48
C HIS A 110 -34.67 13.89 32.18
N PHE A 111 -33.98 12.98 31.49
CA PHE A 111 -33.47 13.22 30.15
C PHE A 111 -34.49 12.82 29.07
N ARG A 112 -34.59 13.60 28.00
CA ARG A 112 -35.44 13.31 26.83
C ARG A 112 -34.62 13.42 25.55
N PHE A 113 -34.49 12.31 24.83
CA PHE A 113 -33.83 12.29 23.53
C PHE A 113 -34.69 12.98 22.46
N LEU A 114 -34.04 13.79 21.63
CA LEU A 114 -34.64 14.49 20.48
C LEU A 114 -34.00 14.07 19.15
N GLY A 115 -32.67 13.97 19.09
CA GLY A 115 -31.90 13.67 17.87
C GLY A 115 -31.26 14.91 17.21
N SER A 116 -31.23 15.00 15.88
CA SER A 116 -30.58 16.15 15.22
C SER A 116 -31.52 17.38 15.17
N PRO A 117 -31.04 18.61 15.46
CA PRO A 117 -29.65 19.03 15.64
C PRO A 117 -29.15 19.08 17.10
N ILE A 118 -29.93 18.67 18.11
CA ILE A 118 -29.54 18.65 19.53
C ILE A 118 -30.00 17.32 20.15
N ASP A 119 -29.08 16.50 20.63
CA ASP A 119 -29.36 15.11 21.00
C ASP A 119 -30.47 14.93 22.04
N GLY A 120 -30.59 15.84 23.01
CA GLY A 120 -31.70 15.81 23.96
C GLY A 120 -31.84 17.04 24.85
N ILE A 121 -32.82 16.96 25.74
CA ILE A 121 -33.10 17.94 26.79
C ILE A 121 -33.02 17.25 28.14
N GLN A 122 -32.23 17.81 29.06
CA GLN A 122 -32.21 17.42 30.47
C GLN A 122 -33.09 18.40 31.26
N PHE A 123 -34.02 17.86 32.03
CA PHE A 123 -34.78 18.64 33.00
C PHE A 123 -34.13 18.49 34.39
N THR A 124 -34.01 19.62 35.09
CA THR A 124 -33.61 19.68 36.50
C THR A 124 -34.66 20.49 37.27
N GLU A 125 -34.46 20.69 38.57
CA GLU A 125 -35.39 21.49 39.38
C GLU A 125 -35.45 22.96 38.92
N ASP A 126 -34.32 23.54 38.53
CA ASP A 126 -34.20 24.97 38.23
C ASP A 126 -33.91 25.29 36.75
N GLU A 127 -33.48 24.30 35.96
CA GLU A 127 -32.99 24.52 34.59
C GLU A 127 -33.47 23.46 33.58
N VAL A 128 -33.64 23.90 32.34
CA VAL A 128 -33.86 23.05 31.16
C VAL A 128 -32.61 23.13 30.28
N LEU A 129 -31.82 22.05 30.24
CA LEU A 129 -30.56 22.03 29.52
C LEU A 129 -30.72 21.40 28.14
N PHE A 130 -30.25 22.10 27.11
CA PHE A 130 -30.07 21.53 25.78
C PHE A 130 -28.73 20.81 25.73
N VAL A 131 -28.75 19.50 25.54
CA VAL A 131 -27.55 18.66 25.62
C VAL A 131 -27.23 18.07 24.25
N GLU A 132 -26.01 18.31 23.81
CA GLU A 132 -25.40 17.66 22.66
C GLU A 132 -24.28 16.76 23.18
N ILE A 133 -24.36 15.48 22.86
CA ILE A 133 -23.45 14.43 23.32
C ILE A 133 -22.44 14.18 22.20
N LYS A 134 -21.15 14.25 22.55
CA LYS A 134 -20.05 14.06 21.61
C LYS A 134 -19.12 12.97 22.11
N THR A 135 -18.72 12.07 21.21
CA THR A 135 -17.72 11.04 21.52
C THR A 135 -16.35 11.37 20.94
N GLY A 136 -15.29 11.16 21.74
CA GLY A 136 -13.90 11.38 21.31
C GLY A 136 -13.57 12.84 21.00
N LYS A 137 -13.14 13.12 19.76
CA LYS A 137 -12.71 14.46 19.30
C LYS A 137 -13.73 15.15 18.39
N SER A 138 -14.98 14.68 18.36
CA SER A 138 -16.02 15.23 17.49
C SER A 138 -16.36 16.68 17.87
N ARG A 139 -16.50 17.55 16.87
CA ARG A 139 -16.86 18.96 17.03
C ARG A 139 -18.35 19.19 16.76
N LEU A 140 -18.88 20.32 17.24
CA LEU A 140 -20.24 20.75 16.88
C LEU A 140 -20.35 21.03 15.37
N SER A 141 -21.46 20.59 14.78
CA SER A 141 -21.83 20.94 13.40
C SER A 141 -22.19 22.43 13.29
N LYS A 142 -22.25 22.97 12.06
CA LYS A 142 -22.68 24.37 11.84
C LYS A 142 -24.07 24.66 12.42
N TYR A 143 -25.01 23.71 12.30
CA TYR A 143 -26.36 23.83 12.84
C TYR A 143 -26.36 23.75 14.37
N GLN A 144 -25.59 22.82 14.96
CA GLN A 144 -25.41 22.71 16.41
C GLN A 144 -24.82 23.98 17.02
N THR A 145 -23.78 24.53 16.41
CA THR A 145 -23.17 25.79 16.84
C THR A 145 -24.17 26.95 16.78
N LYS A 146 -25.04 26.97 15.75
CA LYS A 146 -26.11 27.97 15.66
C LYS A 146 -27.15 27.79 16.77
N CYS A 147 -27.59 26.56 17.05
CA CYS A 147 -28.51 26.27 18.15
C CYS A 147 -27.91 26.68 19.50
N LYS A 148 -26.65 26.28 19.78
CA LYS A 148 -25.91 26.70 20.97
C LYS A 148 -25.94 28.22 21.15
N LYS A 149 -25.62 28.97 20.08
CA LYS A 149 -25.63 30.44 20.11
C LYS A 149 -27.03 31.01 20.43
N LEU A 150 -28.10 30.44 19.86
CA LEU A 150 -29.46 30.89 20.18
C LEU A 150 -29.81 30.67 21.65
N VAL A 151 -29.39 29.54 22.23
CA VAL A 151 -29.58 29.24 23.66
C VAL A 151 -28.79 30.22 24.53
N GLU A 152 -27.51 30.42 24.25
CA GLU A 152 -26.63 31.35 24.98
C GLU A 152 -27.09 32.81 24.90
N GLU A 153 -27.70 33.21 23.78
CA GLU A 153 -28.29 34.54 23.60
C GLU A 153 -29.70 34.67 24.22
N GLY A 154 -30.21 33.65 24.91
CA GLY A 154 -31.55 33.67 25.54
C GLY A 154 -32.71 33.63 24.54
N LYS A 155 -32.47 33.25 23.28
CA LYS A 155 -33.49 33.19 22.21
C LYS A 155 -34.29 31.89 22.25
N VAL A 156 -34.67 31.45 23.45
CA VAL A 156 -35.45 30.25 23.70
C VAL A 156 -36.81 30.68 24.26
N ARG A 157 -37.89 30.07 23.74
CA ARG A 157 -39.27 30.40 24.15
C ARG A 157 -40.06 29.13 24.35
N PHE A 158 -40.88 29.12 25.40
CA PHE A 158 -41.92 28.13 25.57
C PHE A 158 -43.16 28.56 24.77
N VAL A 159 -43.67 27.68 23.92
CA VAL A 159 -44.80 27.97 23.03
C VAL A 159 -45.76 26.79 23.10
N THR A 160 -47.06 27.08 23.28
CA THR A 160 -48.09 26.03 23.28
C THR A 160 -48.82 26.03 21.95
N PHE A 161 -48.59 25.00 21.13
CA PHE A 161 -49.40 24.77 19.94
C PHE A 161 -50.57 23.84 20.27
N ARG A 162 -51.80 24.32 20.06
CA ARG A 162 -53.01 23.53 20.29
C ARG A 162 -53.62 23.13 18.96
N ILE A 163 -54.03 21.87 18.88
CA ILE A 163 -54.82 21.31 17.80
C ILE A 163 -56.19 20.95 18.39
N GLY A 164 -57.24 21.61 17.93
CA GLY A 164 -58.63 21.36 18.32
C GLY A 164 -59.53 21.10 17.12
N GLU A 165 -60.78 20.75 17.36
CA GLU A 165 -61.79 20.52 16.31
C GLU A 165 -62.11 21.80 15.51
N ASP A 166 -61.86 22.97 16.11
CA ASP A 166 -62.07 24.32 15.58
C ASP A 166 -60.83 24.91 14.88
N GLY A 167 -59.71 24.19 14.84
CA GLY A 167 -58.50 24.59 14.11
C GLY A 167 -57.21 24.51 14.93
N THR A 168 -56.18 25.22 14.47
CA THR A 168 -54.86 25.26 15.13
C THR A 168 -54.54 26.65 15.64
N SER A 169 -53.98 26.75 16.85
CA SER A 169 -53.58 28.03 17.46
C SER A 169 -52.23 27.92 18.17
N ILE A 170 -51.44 28.98 18.09
CA ILE A 170 -50.20 29.17 18.85
C ILE A 170 -50.51 30.13 20.00
N LYS A 171 -50.27 29.71 21.24
CA LYS A 171 -50.32 30.56 22.44
C LYS A 171 -48.91 30.74 23.02
#